data_AF-A0A7W6M7M1-F1
#
_entry.id   AF-A0A7W6M7M1-F1
#
_cell.length_a   1.000
_cell.length_b   1.000
_cell.length_c   1.000
_cell.angle_alpha   90.00
_cell.angle_beta   90.00
_cell.angle_gamma   90.00
#
_symmetry.space_group_name_H-M   'P 1'
#
loop_
_entity.id
_entity.type
_entity.pdbx_description
1 polymer ?
#
loop_
_entity_poly.entity_id
_entity_poly.type
_entity_poly.pdbx_seq_one_letter_code
_entity_poly.pdbx_strand_id
1 'polypeptide(L)'
;MQTIDRLFQAAKQRYDASQPSLAECYEITRACLTKLNTEATLRRFGEFRGAPNLEYWVAEGNGNLSRPYRPEMFISDLAEFERAVVSFQDQMDDDDITDPVTFEKVVYTVVSSFCLCYDVWKPKSRKTPGTFFEVFIGSVCQIRYPQPRFQMTKHIPIVVEVPDADAVDDGALQGNSVSTDLVITNTVTQQGAVIPLKITTRERIVQPFAHQRILDSAYPGRYRSYLTCISEVQRDDKTTTVKQICVPGTVALFQKHLSELSGLYYCDIPQRYARQDFTALIRVTGIANLFDDIDDWLNR
;
A
#
# COMPACT_ATOMS: atom_id res chain seq x y z
N MET A 1 -19.43 13.22 -2.51
CA MET A 1 -17.97 13.51 -2.56
C MET A 1 -17.54 14.50 -1.49
N GLN A 2 -18.20 15.66 -1.33
CA GLN A 2 -17.83 16.65 -0.31
C GLN A 2 -17.64 16.05 1.10
N THR A 3 -18.55 15.17 1.54
CA THR A 3 -18.43 14.45 2.81
C THR A 3 -17.17 13.59 2.88
N ILE A 4 -16.91 12.76 1.86
CA ILE A 4 -15.73 11.89 1.77
C ILE A 4 -14.45 12.73 1.80
N ASP A 5 -14.41 13.85 1.08
CA ASP A 5 -13.25 14.75 1.05
C ASP A 5 -12.98 15.36 2.43
N ARG A 6 -14.02 15.84 3.11
CA ARG A 6 -13.92 16.41 4.46
C ARG A 6 -13.37 15.39 5.46
N LEU A 7 -13.92 14.17 5.43
CA LEU A 7 -13.45 13.08 6.29
C LEU A 7 -12.00 12.71 5.98
N PHE A 8 -11.63 12.62 4.70
CA PHE A 8 -10.26 12.35 4.30
C PHE A 8 -9.27 13.42 4.76
N GLN A 9 -9.62 14.71 4.65
CA GLN A 9 -8.76 15.78 5.17
C GLN A 9 -8.58 15.68 6.68
N ALA A 10 -9.64 15.37 7.43
CA ALA A 10 -9.55 15.17 8.88
C ALA A 10 -8.64 13.98 9.25
N ALA A 11 -8.80 12.83 8.58
CA ALA A 11 -7.94 11.66 8.79
C ALA A 11 -6.48 11.99 8.47
N LYS A 12 -6.22 12.65 7.33
CA LYS A 12 -4.88 13.04 6.93
C LYS A 12 -4.23 14.00 7.93
N GLN A 13 -4.97 14.98 8.45
CA GLN A 13 -4.45 15.91 9.47
C GLN A 13 -4.00 15.20 10.73
N ARG A 14 -4.79 14.21 11.22
CA ARG A 14 -4.39 13.38 12.36
C ARG A 14 -3.15 12.55 12.06
N TYR A 15 -3.12 11.91 10.90
CA TYR A 15 -1.97 11.12 10.46
C TYR A 15 -0.69 11.97 10.37
N ASP A 16 -0.76 13.16 9.78
CA ASP A 16 0.38 14.09 9.71
C ASP A 16 0.80 14.60 11.10
N ALA A 17 -0.13 14.67 12.05
CA ALA A 17 0.14 14.94 13.47
C ALA A 17 0.65 13.73 14.25
N SER A 18 1.01 12.63 13.57
CA SER A 18 1.47 11.36 14.17
C SER A 18 0.45 10.72 15.13
N GLN A 19 -0.84 10.93 14.87
CA GLN A 19 -1.93 10.32 15.63
C GLN A 19 -2.63 9.25 14.78
N PRO A 20 -3.00 8.10 15.37
CA PRO A 20 -3.82 7.11 14.69
C PRO A 20 -5.10 7.75 14.12
N SER A 21 -5.37 7.45 12.86
CA SER A 21 -6.58 7.89 12.13
C SER A 21 -7.40 6.71 11.60
N LEU A 22 -7.25 5.53 12.21
CA LEU A 22 -7.86 4.28 11.76
C LEU A 22 -9.39 4.35 11.80
N ALA A 23 -9.96 4.90 12.88
CA ALA A 23 -11.40 5.11 13.01
C ALA A 23 -11.95 6.04 11.91
N GLU A 24 -11.25 7.14 11.61
CA GLU A 24 -11.63 8.03 10.52
C GLU A 24 -11.54 7.33 9.14
N CYS A 25 -10.57 6.44 8.94
CA CYS A 25 -10.49 5.62 7.72
C CYS A 25 -11.72 4.70 7.56
N TYR A 26 -12.25 4.15 8.65
CA TYR A 26 -13.50 3.38 8.61
C TYR A 26 -14.71 4.26 8.30
N GLU A 27 -14.82 5.45 8.89
CA GLU A 27 -15.88 6.41 8.56
C GLU A 27 -15.85 6.83 7.07
N ILE A 28 -14.66 7.06 6.53
CA ILE A 28 -14.47 7.32 5.10
C ILE A 28 -14.98 6.14 4.28
N THR A 29 -14.64 4.91 4.69
CA THR A 29 -15.06 3.68 4.01
C THR A 29 -16.58 3.51 4.04
N ARG A 30 -17.23 3.74 5.19
CA ARG A 30 -18.71 3.73 5.32
C ARG A 30 -19.34 4.72 4.35
N ALA A 31 -18.80 5.95 4.27
CA ALA A 31 -19.29 6.97 3.34
C ALA A 31 -19.06 6.58 1.87
N CYS A 32 -17.93 5.95 1.56
CA CYS A 32 -17.62 5.43 0.23
C CYS A 32 -18.57 4.30 -0.19
N LEU A 33 -18.73 3.27 0.65
CA LEU A 33 -19.64 2.15 0.40
C LEU A 33 -21.09 2.63 0.25
N THR A 34 -21.55 3.52 1.14
CA THR A 34 -22.90 4.12 1.06
C THR A 34 -23.10 4.82 -0.28
N LYS A 35 -22.11 5.61 -0.73
CA LYS A 35 -22.17 6.32 -2.00
C LYS A 35 -22.12 5.38 -3.20
N LEU A 36 -21.27 4.35 -3.18
CA LEU A 36 -21.20 3.34 -4.23
C LEU A 36 -22.53 2.59 -4.36
N ASN A 37 -23.15 2.21 -3.24
CA ASN A 37 -24.39 1.44 -3.25
C ASN A 37 -25.63 2.27 -3.63
N THR A 38 -25.62 3.59 -3.38
CA THR A 38 -26.77 4.47 -3.67
C THR A 38 -26.65 5.22 -4.99
N GLU A 39 -25.43 5.52 -5.45
CA GLU A 39 -25.21 6.40 -6.60
C GLU A 39 -24.39 5.76 -7.75
N ALA A 40 -23.93 4.52 -7.60
CA ALA A 40 -23.26 3.78 -8.67
C ALA A 40 -23.90 2.41 -8.90
N THR A 41 -23.67 1.85 -10.08
CA THR A 41 -23.96 0.45 -10.39
C THR A 41 -22.67 -0.35 -10.26
N LEU A 42 -22.62 -1.26 -9.29
CA LEU A 42 -21.56 -2.27 -9.21
C LEU A 42 -21.92 -3.40 -10.16
N ARG A 43 -21.08 -3.63 -11.17
CA ARG A 43 -21.34 -4.69 -12.16
C ARG A 43 -20.08 -5.40 -12.59
N ARG A 44 -20.26 -6.65 -13.04
CA ARG A 44 -19.24 -7.40 -13.75
C ARG A 44 -18.71 -6.59 -14.93
N PHE A 45 -17.38 -6.50 -15.02
CA PHE A 45 -16.70 -5.83 -16.12
C PHE A 45 -16.11 -6.83 -17.09
N GLY A 46 -15.31 -7.76 -16.58
CA GLY A 46 -14.57 -8.71 -17.39
C GLY A 46 -13.70 -9.61 -16.51
N GLU A 47 -12.80 -10.33 -17.14
CA GLU A 47 -11.90 -11.25 -16.45
C GLU A 47 -10.44 -11.01 -16.85
N PHE A 48 -9.54 -11.44 -15.97
CA PHE A 48 -8.17 -11.77 -16.35
C PHE A 48 -8.13 -13.23 -16.78
N ARG A 49 -7.69 -13.48 -18.02
CA ARG A 49 -7.59 -14.82 -18.63
C ARG A 49 -6.28 -15.51 -18.27
N GLY A 50 -6.16 -15.85 -17.00
CA GLY A 50 -5.06 -16.65 -16.46
C GLY A 50 -5.48 -18.08 -16.13
N ALA A 51 -4.71 -18.76 -15.29
CA ALA A 51 -5.05 -20.08 -14.77
C ALA A 51 -4.98 -20.04 -13.23
N PRO A 52 -6.11 -19.91 -12.51
CA PRO A 52 -7.50 -19.85 -13.01
C PRO A 52 -7.87 -18.51 -13.68
N ASN A 53 -9.02 -18.42 -14.33
CA ASN A 53 -9.59 -17.10 -14.67
C ASN A 53 -9.95 -16.35 -13.38
N LEU A 54 -9.75 -15.03 -13.37
CA LEU A 54 -10.15 -14.17 -12.25
C LEU A 54 -11.18 -13.16 -12.75
N GLU A 55 -12.32 -13.10 -12.08
CA GLU A 55 -13.39 -12.16 -12.41
C GLU A 55 -13.14 -10.79 -11.75
N TYR A 56 -13.50 -9.73 -12.47
CA TYR A 56 -13.40 -8.36 -11.99
C TYR A 56 -14.66 -7.55 -12.29
N TRP A 57 -14.99 -6.70 -11.33
CA TRP A 57 -16.13 -5.78 -11.36
C TRP A 57 -15.66 -4.33 -11.42
N VAL A 58 -16.56 -3.44 -11.81
CA VAL A 58 -16.36 -1.98 -11.78
C VAL A 58 -17.58 -1.31 -11.14
N ALA A 59 -17.35 -0.16 -10.55
CA ALA A 59 -18.39 0.80 -10.24
C ALA A 59 -18.59 1.73 -11.44
N GLU A 60 -19.84 1.86 -11.88
CA GLU A 60 -20.26 2.77 -12.93
C GLU A 60 -21.17 3.86 -12.37
N GLY A 61 -20.83 5.12 -12.62
CA GLY A 61 -21.64 6.25 -12.18
C GLY A 61 -21.13 7.55 -12.75
N ASN A 62 -21.99 8.57 -12.86
CA ASN A 62 -21.59 9.91 -13.32
C ASN A 62 -20.83 9.91 -14.68
N GLY A 63 -21.18 8.98 -15.58
CA GLY A 63 -20.52 8.81 -16.88
C GLY A 63 -19.09 8.26 -16.84
N ASN A 64 -18.61 7.82 -15.68
CA ASN A 64 -17.28 7.25 -15.51
C ASN A 64 -17.35 5.80 -15.00
N LEU A 65 -16.30 5.05 -15.32
CA LEU A 65 -16.06 3.71 -14.81
C LEU A 65 -14.88 3.75 -13.84
N SER A 66 -14.97 3.02 -12.75
CA SER A 66 -13.85 2.81 -11.83
C SER A 66 -12.78 1.87 -12.40
N ARG A 67 -11.60 1.83 -11.76
CA ARG A 67 -10.69 0.68 -11.93
C ARG A 67 -11.38 -0.64 -11.57
N PRO A 68 -10.92 -1.78 -12.12
CA PRO A 68 -11.44 -3.09 -11.78
C PRO A 68 -11.09 -3.48 -10.34
N TYR A 69 -12.02 -4.18 -9.68
CA TYR A 69 -11.83 -4.77 -8.36
C TYR A 69 -12.33 -6.22 -8.34
N ARG A 70 -11.84 -7.03 -7.40
CA ARG A 70 -12.25 -8.42 -7.21
C ARG A 70 -13.46 -8.49 -6.29
N PRO A 71 -14.65 -8.93 -6.77
CA PRO A 71 -15.86 -8.96 -5.95
C PRO A 71 -15.73 -9.86 -4.72
N GLU A 72 -14.97 -10.96 -4.80
CA GLU A 72 -14.75 -11.91 -3.71
C GLU A 72 -13.87 -11.35 -2.58
N MET A 73 -13.06 -10.33 -2.87
CA MET A 73 -12.21 -9.63 -1.90
C MET A 73 -12.88 -8.35 -1.37
N PHE A 74 -13.89 -7.83 -2.06
CA PHE A 74 -14.51 -6.54 -1.77
C PHE A 74 -15.83 -6.72 -1.01
N ILE A 75 -15.85 -6.29 0.24
CA ILE A 75 -17.04 -6.34 1.09
C ILE A 75 -17.93 -5.14 0.75
N SER A 76 -18.88 -5.33 -0.18
CA SER A 76 -19.78 -4.26 -0.63
C SER A 76 -20.94 -3.99 0.34
N ASP A 77 -21.33 -4.98 1.14
CA ASP A 77 -22.37 -4.84 2.15
C ASP A 77 -21.84 -4.12 3.39
N LEU A 78 -22.53 -3.05 3.82
CA LEU A 78 -22.07 -2.22 4.92
C LEU A 78 -22.08 -2.95 6.25
N ALA A 79 -23.10 -3.79 6.50
CA ALA A 79 -23.21 -4.51 7.77
C ALA A 79 -22.16 -5.63 7.87
N GLU A 80 -21.85 -6.31 6.76
CA GLU A 80 -20.73 -7.24 6.67
C GLU A 80 -19.39 -6.54 6.90
N PHE A 81 -19.18 -5.37 6.29
CA PHE A 81 -17.96 -4.59 6.50
C PHE A 81 -17.80 -4.19 7.97
N GLU A 82 -18.87 -3.75 8.64
CA GLU A 82 -18.82 -3.38 10.06
C GLU A 82 -18.43 -4.55 10.97
N ARG A 83 -18.93 -5.78 10.69
CA ARG A 83 -18.50 -6.98 11.42
C ARG A 83 -17.03 -7.33 11.16
N ALA A 84 -16.61 -7.23 9.90
CA ALA A 84 -15.23 -7.52 9.51
C ALA A 84 -14.23 -6.53 10.13
N VAL A 85 -14.61 -5.25 10.24
CA VAL A 85 -13.78 -4.22 10.90
C VAL A 85 -13.56 -4.52 12.38
N VAL A 86 -14.57 -5.00 13.11
CA VAL A 86 -14.39 -5.40 14.51
C VAL A 86 -13.31 -6.48 14.63
N SER A 87 -13.43 -7.55 13.83
CA SER A 87 -12.41 -8.62 13.81
C SER A 87 -11.03 -8.12 13.37
N PHE A 88 -10.95 -7.16 12.45
CA PHE A 88 -9.68 -6.55 12.06
C PHE A 88 -9.07 -5.73 13.21
N GLN A 89 -9.88 -4.98 13.95
CA GLN A 89 -9.41 -4.17 15.08
C GLN A 89 -8.89 -5.05 16.21
N ASP A 90 -9.63 -6.11 16.56
CA ASP A 90 -9.21 -7.07 17.59
C ASP A 90 -7.82 -7.66 17.26
N GLN A 91 -7.60 -8.07 16.00
CA GLN A 91 -6.31 -8.59 15.53
C GLN A 91 -5.16 -7.55 15.58
N MET A 92 -5.46 -6.26 15.48
CA MET A 92 -4.46 -5.20 15.60
C MET A 92 -4.17 -4.83 17.05
N ASP A 93 -5.15 -4.94 17.93
CA ASP A 93 -4.97 -4.67 19.36
C ASP A 93 -4.25 -5.84 20.06
N ASP A 94 -4.50 -7.08 19.63
CA ASP A 94 -3.88 -8.30 20.18
C ASP A 94 -2.47 -8.59 19.61
N ASP A 95 -2.02 -7.76 18.68
CA ASP A 95 -0.79 -7.96 17.92
C ASP A 95 -0.68 -9.34 17.22
N ASP A 96 -1.79 -9.94 16.80
CA ASP A 96 -1.82 -11.27 16.16
C ASP A 96 -2.88 -11.38 15.05
N ILE A 97 -2.45 -11.73 13.84
CA ILE A 97 -3.33 -11.86 12.66
C ILE A 97 -3.80 -13.31 12.55
N THR A 98 -4.84 -13.63 13.29
CA THR A 98 -5.41 -14.98 13.37
C THR A 98 -6.38 -15.32 12.22
N ASP A 99 -6.96 -14.31 11.58
CA ASP A 99 -7.81 -14.45 10.38
C ASP A 99 -7.26 -13.59 9.23
N PRO A 100 -6.22 -14.09 8.53
CA PRO A 100 -5.61 -13.37 7.43
C PRO A 100 -6.58 -13.10 6.27
N VAL A 101 -7.60 -13.94 6.09
CA VAL A 101 -8.57 -13.76 4.99
C VAL A 101 -9.45 -12.54 5.25
N THR A 102 -10.03 -12.43 6.45
CA THR A 102 -10.82 -11.26 6.83
C THR A 102 -9.93 -10.01 6.87
N PHE A 103 -8.71 -10.15 7.39
CA PHE A 103 -7.74 -9.05 7.42
C PHE A 103 -7.51 -8.44 6.03
N GLU A 104 -7.18 -9.28 5.04
CA GLU A 104 -6.92 -8.85 3.67
C GLU A 104 -8.15 -8.25 2.99
N LYS A 105 -9.34 -8.82 3.23
CA LYS A 105 -10.59 -8.27 2.71
C LYS A 105 -10.90 -6.88 3.27
N VAL A 106 -10.65 -6.63 4.56
CA VAL A 106 -10.82 -5.30 5.16
C VAL A 106 -9.86 -4.30 4.53
N VAL A 107 -8.56 -4.62 4.45
CA VAL A 107 -7.57 -3.75 3.79
C VAL A 107 -7.97 -3.46 2.34
N TYR A 108 -8.33 -4.50 1.59
CA TYR A 108 -8.75 -4.38 0.20
C TYR A 108 -10.00 -3.50 0.07
N THR A 109 -10.99 -3.68 0.92
CA THR A 109 -12.27 -2.94 0.88
C THR A 109 -12.09 -1.47 1.26
N VAL A 110 -11.36 -1.19 2.34
CA VAL A 110 -11.06 0.18 2.78
C VAL A 110 -10.41 0.96 1.64
N VAL A 111 -9.31 0.44 1.10
CA VAL A 111 -8.53 1.15 0.07
C VAL A 111 -9.28 1.19 -1.27
N SER A 112 -9.88 0.07 -1.68
CA SER A 112 -10.57 -0.01 -2.97
C SER A 112 -11.82 0.87 -2.98
N SER A 113 -12.64 0.89 -1.93
CA SER A 113 -13.87 1.70 -1.92
C SER A 113 -13.57 3.19 -2.16
N PHE A 114 -12.50 3.70 -1.57
CA PHE A 114 -12.01 5.06 -1.79
C PHE A 114 -11.50 5.27 -3.23
N CYS A 115 -10.73 4.32 -3.75
CA CYS A 115 -10.27 4.33 -5.15
C CYS A 115 -11.46 4.37 -6.12
N LEU A 116 -12.45 3.50 -5.93
CA LEU A 116 -13.63 3.40 -6.79
C LEU A 116 -14.42 4.72 -6.78
N CYS A 117 -14.63 5.32 -5.59
CA CYS A 117 -15.28 6.63 -5.51
C CYS A 117 -14.52 7.72 -6.27
N TYR A 118 -13.20 7.77 -6.11
CA TYR A 118 -12.39 8.78 -6.77
C TYR A 118 -12.36 8.58 -8.29
N ASP A 119 -12.30 7.35 -8.78
CA ASP A 119 -12.34 7.10 -10.22
C ASP A 119 -13.70 7.50 -10.84
N VAL A 120 -14.81 7.26 -10.14
CA VAL A 120 -16.17 7.54 -10.64
C VAL A 120 -16.52 9.04 -10.57
N TRP A 121 -16.25 9.70 -9.45
CA TRP A 121 -16.70 11.09 -9.21
C TRP A 121 -15.59 12.14 -9.29
N LYS A 122 -14.31 11.74 -9.26
CA LYS A 122 -13.15 12.65 -9.37
C LYS A 122 -12.00 12.03 -10.21
N PRO A 123 -12.24 11.58 -11.45
CA PRO A 123 -11.27 10.79 -12.24
C PRO A 123 -9.91 11.49 -12.50
N LYS A 124 -9.86 12.81 -12.36
CA LYS A 124 -8.62 13.59 -12.50
C LYS A 124 -7.71 13.53 -11.27
N SER A 125 -8.23 13.10 -10.11
CA SER A 125 -7.54 13.11 -8.83
C SER A 125 -6.76 11.81 -8.59
N ARG A 126 -5.72 11.57 -9.40
CA ARG A 126 -5.01 10.29 -9.46
C ARG A 126 -4.08 10.01 -8.28
N LYS A 127 -3.57 11.04 -7.60
CA LYS A 127 -2.63 10.90 -6.46
C LYS A 127 -3.34 10.55 -5.14
N THR A 128 -4.54 11.10 -4.95
CA THR A 128 -5.26 11.05 -3.67
C THR A 128 -5.52 9.63 -3.15
N PRO A 129 -5.92 8.64 -3.98
CA PRO A 129 -6.08 7.28 -3.49
C PRO A 129 -4.80 6.64 -2.97
N GLY A 130 -3.63 6.97 -3.55
CA GLY A 130 -2.34 6.53 -3.03
C GLY A 130 -2.03 7.14 -1.65
N THR A 131 -2.34 8.42 -1.46
CA THR A 131 -2.20 9.07 -0.14
C THR A 131 -3.18 8.51 0.88
N PHE A 132 -4.40 8.13 0.48
CA PHE A 132 -5.32 7.45 1.40
C PHE A 132 -4.80 6.08 1.84
N PHE A 133 -4.20 5.32 0.91
CA PHE A 133 -3.56 4.05 1.26
C PHE A 133 -2.41 4.24 2.28
N GLU A 134 -1.59 5.28 2.09
CA GLU A 134 -0.56 5.69 3.05
C GLU A 134 -1.13 6.02 4.42
N VAL A 135 -2.18 6.85 4.47
CA VAL A 135 -2.85 7.23 5.74
C VAL A 135 -3.42 6.01 6.46
N PHE A 136 -4.04 5.08 5.73
CA PHE A 136 -4.62 3.87 6.30
C PHE A 136 -3.56 2.93 6.87
N ILE A 137 -2.59 2.50 6.07
CA ILE A 137 -1.52 1.59 6.55
C ILE A 137 -0.67 2.29 7.62
N GLY A 138 -0.39 3.58 7.47
CA GLY A 138 0.28 4.36 8.50
C GLY A 138 -0.50 4.37 9.83
N SER A 139 -1.83 4.49 9.79
CA SER A 139 -2.64 4.42 11.01
C SER A 139 -2.65 3.03 11.65
N VAL A 140 -2.65 1.96 10.84
CA VAL A 140 -2.49 0.58 11.33
C VAL A 140 -1.12 0.42 12.01
N CYS A 141 -0.05 0.87 11.37
CA CYS A 141 1.29 0.81 11.94
C CYS A 141 1.45 1.65 13.21
N GLN A 142 0.76 2.79 13.35
CA GLN A 142 0.81 3.59 14.59
C GLN A 142 0.22 2.88 15.80
N ILE A 143 -0.72 1.95 15.58
CA ILE A 143 -1.32 1.12 16.64
C ILE A 143 -0.36 -0.02 17.00
N ARG A 144 0.08 -0.79 15.99
CA ARG A 144 0.97 -1.96 16.20
C ARG A 144 2.39 -1.59 16.64
N TYR A 145 2.88 -0.42 16.23
CA TYR A 145 4.24 0.04 16.55
C TYR A 145 4.19 1.37 17.33
N PRO A 146 3.74 1.34 18.59
CA PRO A 146 3.56 2.56 19.36
C PRO A 146 4.88 3.19 19.83
N GLN A 147 4.85 4.50 19.99
CA GLN A 147 5.90 5.28 20.63
C GLN A 147 6.00 4.96 22.14
N PRO A 148 7.18 5.12 22.78
CA PRO A 148 8.44 5.64 22.22
C PRO A 148 9.34 4.54 21.60
N ARG A 149 8.91 3.27 21.64
CA ARG A 149 9.72 2.14 21.17
C ARG A 149 9.93 2.19 19.66
N PHE A 150 8.93 2.63 18.91
CA PHE A 150 9.02 2.74 17.47
C PHE A 150 8.78 4.17 17.01
N GLN A 151 9.67 4.64 16.15
CA GLN A 151 9.56 5.94 15.50
C GLN A 151 9.08 5.79 14.06
N MET A 152 8.01 6.50 13.72
CA MET A 152 7.49 6.55 12.37
C MET A 152 7.89 7.85 11.66
N THR A 153 8.39 7.72 10.43
CA THR A 153 8.79 8.86 9.59
C THR A 153 8.46 8.60 8.12
N LYS A 154 8.55 9.65 7.29
CA LYS A 154 8.42 9.56 5.82
C LYS A 154 9.76 9.80 5.09
N HIS A 155 10.78 10.19 5.83
CA HIS A 155 12.07 10.59 5.27
C HIS A 155 13.18 10.00 6.13
N ILE A 156 14.11 9.31 5.48
CA ILE A 156 15.35 8.86 6.13
C ILE A 156 16.43 9.84 5.70
N PRO A 157 17.02 10.63 6.62
CA PRO A 157 18.12 11.50 6.27
C PRO A 157 19.30 10.65 5.77
N ILE A 158 20.04 11.13 4.78
CA ILE A 158 21.28 10.53 4.28
C ILE A 158 22.41 11.45 4.72
N VAL A 159 23.24 10.97 5.64
CA VAL A 159 24.44 11.69 6.04
C VAL A 159 25.49 11.49 4.95
N VAL A 160 25.80 12.56 4.21
CA VAL A 160 26.90 12.57 3.24
C VAL A 160 28.05 13.31 3.88
N GLU A 161 29.11 12.60 4.25
CA GLU A 161 30.38 13.24 4.59
C GLU A 161 31.03 13.71 3.28
N VAL A 162 30.94 15.01 2.98
CA VAL A 162 31.64 15.61 1.85
C VAL A 162 33.02 16.04 2.36
N PRO A 163 34.13 15.47 1.83
CA PRO A 163 35.44 16.05 2.04
C PRO A 163 35.49 17.38 1.26
N ASP A 164 35.82 18.48 1.94
CA ASP A 164 35.82 19.88 1.47
C ASP A 164 34.44 20.57 1.42
N ALA A 165 33.98 20.99 2.60
CA ALA A 165 32.79 21.82 2.80
C ALA A 165 32.98 23.32 2.41
N ASP A 166 34.15 23.72 1.92
CA ASP A 166 34.47 25.13 1.64
C ASP A 166 34.20 25.58 0.18
N ALA A 167 33.59 24.74 -0.67
CA ALA A 167 33.44 25.05 -2.10
C ALA A 167 32.09 24.70 -2.75
N VAL A 168 31.00 24.55 -1.99
CA VAL A 168 29.67 24.34 -2.60
C VAL A 168 28.66 25.36 -2.08
N ASP A 169 28.30 26.27 -2.99
CA ASP A 169 27.26 27.29 -2.85
C ASP A 169 25.92 26.68 -2.39
N ASP A 170 25.32 27.33 -1.40
CA ASP A 170 24.37 26.84 -0.41
C ASP A 170 22.93 26.72 -0.95
N GLY A 171 22.75 25.93 -2.02
CA GLY A 171 21.41 25.74 -2.62
C GLY A 171 21.21 24.62 -3.64
N ALA A 172 22.26 23.92 -4.09
CA ALA A 172 22.14 23.04 -5.27
C ALA A 172 21.97 21.53 -4.99
N LEU A 173 22.23 21.06 -3.76
CA LEU A 173 22.08 19.64 -3.39
C LEU A 173 21.20 19.48 -2.15
N GLN A 174 19.90 19.80 -2.24
CA GLN A 174 18.89 19.48 -1.23
C GLN A 174 18.52 17.97 -1.19
N GLY A 175 19.50 17.09 -1.44
CA GLY A 175 19.34 15.65 -1.63
C GLY A 175 19.67 14.80 -0.40
N ASN A 176 19.59 15.35 0.82
CA ASN A 176 20.06 14.69 2.04
C ASN A 176 19.01 13.77 2.68
N SER A 177 18.04 13.25 1.92
CA SER A 177 17.09 12.25 2.45
C SER A 177 16.48 11.38 1.35
N VAL A 178 16.15 10.14 1.71
CA VAL A 178 15.32 9.26 0.89
C VAL A 178 13.88 9.45 1.33
N SER A 179 13.02 9.95 0.44
CA SER A 179 11.58 10.03 0.67
C SER A 179 10.94 8.67 0.42
N THR A 180 10.22 8.19 1.41
CA THR A 180 9.55 6.89 1.41
C THR A 180 8.11 7.09 1.89
N ASP A 181 7.20 6.22 1.49
CA ASP A 181 5.80 6.40 1.89
C ASP A 181 5.62 6.19 3.41
N LEU A 182 6.33 5.21 3.99
CA LEU A 182 6.34 4.96 5.44
C LEU A 182 7.64 4.29 5.90
N VAL A 183 8.16 4.69 7.07
CA VAL A 183 9.29 4.05 7.76
C VAL A 183 8.94 3.84 9.22
N ILE A 184 9.24 2.65 9.75
CA ILE A 184 9.13 2.32 11.16
C ILE A 184 10.53 1.98 11.65
N THR A 185 11.04 2.70 12.63
CA THR A 185 12.37 2.46 13.21
C THR A 185 12.23 2.05 14.66
N ASN A 186 12.78 0.90 15.04
CA ASN A 186 12.92 0.53 16.44
C ASN A 186 13.99 1.43 17.07
N THR A 187 13.63 2.22 18.08
CA THR A 187 14.52 3.21 18.70
C THR A 187 15.63 2.57 19.54
N VAL A 188 15.49 1.29 19.89
CA VAL A 188 16.49 0.53 20.65
C VAL A 188 17.49 -0.15 19.72
N THR A 189 17.02 -0.95 18.76
CA THR A 189 17.91 -1.70 17.84
C THR A 189 18.40 -0.85 16.66
N GLN A 190 17.79 0.32 16.45
CA GLN A 190 18.02 1.21 15.31
C GLN A 190 17.68 0.60 13.94
N GLN A 191 17.12 -0.62 13.89
CA GLN A 191 16.62 -1.25 12.68
C GLN A 191 15.38 -0.51 12.16
N GLY A 192 15.29 -0.40 10.84
CA GLY A 192 14.15 0.23 10.18
C GLY A 192 13.47 -0.69 9.16
N ALA A 193 12.14 -0.67 9.16
CA ALA A 193 11.30 -1.21 8.11
C ALA A 193 10.81 -0.06 7.22
N VAL A 194 11.10 -0.14 5.92
CA VAL A 194 10.67 0.81 4.91
C VAL A 194 9.51 0.19 4.13
N ILE A 195 8.39 0.88 4.04
CA ILE A 195 7.15 0.34 3.46
C ILE A 195 6.70 1.25 2.32
N PRO A 196 7.21 1.05 1.10
CA PRO A 196 6.70 1.73 -0.08
C PRO A 196 5.27 1.24 -0.38
N LEU A 197 4.34 2.17 -0.48
CA LEU A 197 2.91 1.93 -0.65
C LEU A 197 2.47 2.39 -2.04
N LYS A 198 1.86 1.47 -2.80
CA LYS A 198 1.40 1.74 -4.17
C LYS A 198 0.07 1.03 -4.43
N ILE A 199 -0.89 1.70 -5.08
CA ILE A 199 -2.09 0.95 -5.50
C ILE A 199 -1.71 -0.10 -6.58
N THR A 200 -0.90 0.33 -7.55
CA THR A 200 -0.21 -0.52 -8.55
C THR A 200 1.18 0.07 -8.80
N THR A 201 2.18 -0.74 -9.13
CA THR A 201 3.57 -0.26 -9.23
C THR A 201 3.88 0.42 -10.56
N ARG A 202 3.43 -0.15 -11.69
CA ARG A 202 3.70 0.36 -13.05
C ARG A 202 5.22 0.57 -13.27
N GLU A 203 5.61 1.64 -13.97
CA GLU A 203 7.01 2.02 -14.18
C GLU A 203 7.76 2.37 -12.89
N ARG A 204 7.04 2.66 -11.79
CA ARG A 204 7.65 3.05 -10.51
C ARG A 204 8.13 1.87 -9.67
N ILE A 205 8.04 0.64 -10.18
CA ILE A 205 8.56 -0.57 -9.52
C ILE A 205 10.07 -0.48 -9.21
N VAL A 206 10.84 0.32 -9.96
CA VAL A 206 12.28 0.52 -9.70
C VAL A 206 12.56 1.33 -8.45
N GLN A 207 11.65 2.23 -8.04
CA GLN A 207 11.86 3.15 -6.92
C GLN A 207 12.21 2.45 -5.60
N PRO A 208 11.46 1.43 -5.12
CA PRO A 208 11.80 0.73 -3.88
C PRO A 208 13.19 0.08 -3.93
N PHE A 209 13.60 -0.46 -5.07
CA PHE A 209 14.94 -1.05 -5.23
C PHE A 209 16.05 0.02 -5.23
N ALA A 210 15.86 1.12 -5.96
CA ALA A 210 16.81 2.23 -5.95
C ALA A 210 16.97 2.82 -4.53
N HIS A 211 15.85 2.98 -3.80
CA HIS A 211 15.88 3.45 -2.42
C HIS A 211 16.59 2.47 -1.50
N GLN A 212 16.29 1.16 -1.59
CA GLN A 212 16.98 0.14 -0.80
C GLN A 212 18.49 0.16 -1.09
N ARG A 213 18.91 0.27 -2.36
CA ARG A 213 20.33 0.36 -2.71
C ARG A 213 21.03 1.56 -2.06
N ILE A 214 20.38 2.72 -2.02
CA ILE A 214 20.91 3.92 -1.35
C ILE A 214 21.02 3.66 0.16
N LEU A 215 19.99 3.09 0.77
CA LEU A 215 19.97 2.78 2.20
C LEU A 215 21.01 1.73 2.59
N ASP A 216 21.23 0.70 1.78
CA ASP A 216 22.28 -0.30 1.99
C ASP A 216 23.67 0.32 1.93
N SER A 217 23.84 1.35 1.11
CA SER A 217 25.11 2.07 1.01
C SER A 217 25.34 3.05 2.17
N ALA A 218 24.29 3.76 2.59
CA ALA A 218 24.38 4.77 3.65
C ALA A 218 24.32 4.15 5.06
N TYR A 219 23.55 3.09 5.21
CA TYR A 219 23.26 2.41 6.48
C TYR A 219 23.25 0.88 6.32
N PRO A 220 24.42 0.26 6.06
CA PRO A 220 24.52 -1.17 5.79
C PRO A 220 23.82 -2.03 6.85
N GLY A 221 22.90 -2.90 6.41
CA GLY A 221 22.19 -3.83 7.29
C GLY A 221 21.17 -3.19 8.24
N ARG A 222 20.89 -1.89 8.12
CA ARG A 222 19.97 -1.18 9.03
C ARG A 222 18.52 -1.18 8.56
N TYR A 223 18.29 -1.08 7.25
CA TYR A 223 16.96 -0.94 6.68
C TYR A 223 16.59 -2.13 5.80
N ARG A 224 15.32 -2.52 5.86
CA ARG A 224 14.71 -3.49 4.95
C ARG A 224 13.44 -2.93 4.33
N SER A 225 13.26 -3.17 3.04
CA SER A 225 12.12 -2.66 2.28
C SER A 225 11.08 -3.76 2.02
N TYR A 226 9.81 -3.43 2.27
CA TYR A 226 8.64 -4.28 2.11
C TYR A 226 7.67 -3.59 1.15
N LEU A 227 7.71 -3.93 -0.15
CA LEU A 227 6.88 -3.25 -1.15
C LEU A 227 5.44 -3.74 -1.01
N THR A 228 4.53 -2.82 -0.67
CA THR A 228 3.15 -3.16 -0.32
C THR A 228 2.18 -2.52 -1.31
N CYS A 229 1.36 -3.38 -1.93
CA CYS A 229 0.50 -3.03 -3.04
C CYS A 229 -0.93 -3.54 -2.87
N ILE A 230 -1.87 -2.92 -3.60
CA ILE A 230 -3.23 -3.47 -3.69
C ILE A 230 -3.32 -4.52 -4.80
N SER A 231 -2.81 -4.22 -6.00
CA SER A 231 -2.86 -5.11 -7.17
C SER A 231 -1.88 -4.70 -8.27
N GLU A 232 -1.90 -5.40 -9.41
CA GLU A 232 -1.30 -4.93 -10.68
C GLU A 232 -2.31 -4.88 -11.84
N VAL A 233 -3.60 -4.72 -11.53
CA VAL A 233 -4.64 -4.82 -12.56
C VAL A 233 -4.75 -3.55 -13.39
N GLN A 234 -5.08 -3.72 -14.66
CA GLN A 234 -5.41 -2.65 -15.58
C GLN A 234 -6.66 -3.01 -16.36
N ARG A 235 -7.58 -2.06 -16.41
CA ARG A 235 -8.76 -2.14 -17.28
C ARG A 235 -8.35 -2.03 -18.75
N ASP A 236 -8.87 -2.91 -19.59
CA ASP A 236 -8.86 -2.74 -21.05
C ASP A 236 -10.30 -2.48 -21.53
N ASP A 237 -10.61 -1.22 -21.76
CA ASP A 237 -11.95 -0.77 -22.16
C ASP A 237 -12.34 -1.22 -23.57
N LYS A 238 -11.37 -1.52 -24.44
CA LYS A 238 -11.64 -1.93 -25.82
C LYS A 238 -12.13 -3.37 -25.89
N THR A 239 -11.57 -4.24 -25.05
CA THR A 239 -11.86 -5.67 -25.04
C THR A 239 -12.70 -6.11 -23.85
N THR A 240 -13.08 -5.17 -22.97
CA THR A 240 -13.81 -5.45 -21.72
C THR A 240 -13.14 -6.56 -20.90
N THR A 241 -11.82 -6.51 -20.80
CA THR A 241 -10.99 -7.49 -20.07
C THR A 241 -10.09 -6.80 -19.06
N VAL A 242 -9.58 -7.56 -18.11
CA VAL A 242 -8.59 -7.07 -17.15
C VAL A 242 -7.23 -7.68 -17.46
N LYS A 243 -6.18 -6.86 -17.46
CA LYS A 243 -4.78 -7.27 -17.58
C LYS A 243 -4.11 -7.18 -16.23
N GLN A 244 -3.18 -8.09 -15.94
CA GLN A 244 -2.22 -7.93 -14.85
C GLN A 244 -0.90 -7.44 -15.44
N ILE A 245 -0.48 -6.22 -15.11
CA ILE A 245 0.72 -5.59 -15.66
C ILE A 245 1.92 -5.97 -14.80
N CYS A 246 2.53 -7.08 -15.16
CA CYS A 246 3.69 -7.63 -14.45
C CYS A 246 4.97 -7.46 -15.29
N VAL A 247 6.09 -7.22 -14.61
CA VAL A 247 7.43 -7.11 -15.22
C VAL A 247 8.42 -8.04 -14.50
N PRO A 248 8.17 -9.37 -14.49
CA PRO A 248 8.91 -10.34 -13.68
C PRO A 248 10.41 -10.37 -14.03
N GLY A 249 10.77 -10.25 -15.31
CA GLY A 249 12.18 -10.19 -15.73
C GLY A 249 12.90 -8.94 -15.19
N THR A 250 12.22 -7.80 -15.21
CA THR A 250 12.76 -6.55 -14.66
C THR A 250 12.95 -6.64 -13.14
N VAL A 251 11.95 -7.15 -12.42
CA VAL A 251 12.06 -7.35 -10.96
C VAL A 251 13.17 -8.35 -10.63
N ALA A 252 13.32 -9.44 -11.39
CA ALA A 252 14.41 -10.38 -11.21
C ALA A 252 15.79 -9.72 -11.38
N LEU A 253 15.95 -8.85 -12.39
CA LEU A 253 17.18 -8.08 -12.57
C LEU A 253 17.42 -7.12 -11.40
N PHE A 254 16.39 -6.43 -10.92
CA PHE A 254 16.52 -5.52 -9.78
C PHE A 254 16.89 -6.26 -8.49
N GLN A 255 16.19 -7.36 -8.18
CA GLN A 255 16.46 -8.17 -6.99
C GLN A 255 17.89 -8.71 -7.00
N LYS A 256 18.38 -9.15 -8.16
CA LYS A 256 19.72 -9.78 -8.27
C LYS A 256 20.86 -8.76 -8.38
N HIS A 257 20.62 -7.62 -9.01
CA HIS A 257 21.71 -6.72 -9.44
C HIS A 257 21.58 -5.28 -8.96
N LEU A 258 20.42 -4.86 -8.45
CA LEU A 258 20.23 -3.51 -7.91
C LEU A 258 20.22 -3.53 -6.37
N SER A 259 19.30 -4.26 -5.76
CA SER A 259 19.18 -4.40 -4.31
C SER A 259 18.21 -5.52 -3.96
N GLU A 260 18.29 -6.05 -2.75
CA GLU A 260 17.35 -7.06 -2.27
C GLU A 260 16.24 -6.42 -1.44
N LEU A 261 14.99 -6.54 -1.90
CA LEU A 261 13.83 -6.26 -1.04
C LEU A 261 13.48 -7.51 -0.23
N SER A 262 12.87 -7.31 0.95
CA SER A 262 12.41 -8.41 1.80
C SER A 262 11.24 -9.18 1.18
N GLY A 263 10.37 -8.49 0.46
CA GLY A 263 9.20 -9.10 -0.15
C GLY A 263 8.30 -8.11 -0.87
N LEU A 264 7.38 -8.68 -1.65
CA LEU A 264 6.28 -7.99 -2.32
C LEU A 264 4.95 -8.47 -1.71
N TYR A 265 4.16 -7.54 -1.19
CA TYR A 265 2.92 -7.81 -0.49
C TYR A 265 1.75 -7.27 -1.30
N TYR A 266 0.74 -8.11 -1.55
CA TYR A 266 -0.44 -7.70 -2.31
C TYR A 266 -1.73 -8.13 -1.60
N CYS A 267 -2.81 -7.39 -1.78
CA CYS A 267 -4.15 -7.92 -1.54
C CYS A 267 -4.61 -8.81 -2.71
N ASP A 268 -4.46 -8.33 -3.95
CA ASP A 268 -4.73 -9.09 -5.17
C ASP A 268 -3.42 -9.46 -5.86
N ILE A 269 -2.82 -10.57 -5.41
CA ILE A 269 -1.54 -11.06 -5.93
C ILE A 269 -1.67 -11.39 -7.42
N PRO A 270 -0.84 -10.78 -8.30
CA PRO A 270 -0.84 -11.14 -9.71
C PRO A 270 -0.40 -12.59 -9.91
N GLN A 271 -1.11 -13.36 -10.74
CA GLN A 271 -0.83 -14.77 -10.96
C GLN A 271 0.59 -15.02 -11.46
N ARG A 272 1.13 -14.10 -12.27
CA ARG A 272 2.51 -14.20 -12.75
C ARG A 272 3.53 -14.13 -11.60
N TYR A 273 3.27 -13.31 -10.60
CA TYR A 273 4.15 -13.15 -9.43
C TYR A 273 3.95 -14.25 -8.39
N ALA A 274 2.80 -14.94 -8.38
CA ALA A 274 2.56 -16.10 -7.52
C ALA A 274 3.28 -17.39 -7.97
N ARG A 275 3.90 -17.40 -9.15
CA ARG A 275 4.56 -18.61 -9.69
C ARG A 275 5.88 -18.89 -8.97
N GLN A 276 6.19 -20.17 -8.80
CA GLN A 276 7.38 -20.65 -8.10
C GLN A 276 8.70 -20.08 -8.64
N ASP A 277 8.83 -19.94 -9.97
CA ASP A 277 10.02 -19.38 -10.60
C ASP A 277 10.31 -17.94 -10.14
N PHE A 278 9.25 -17.20 -9.79
CA PHE A 278 9.37 -15.83 -9.29
C PHE A 278 9.45 -15.78 -7.77
N THR A 279 8.65 -16.58 -7.06
CA THR A 279 8.68 -16.61 -5.59
C THR A 279 9.97 -17.21 -5.01
N ALA A 280 10.72 -17.97 -5.80
CA ALA A 280 12.07 -18.41 -5.46
C ALA A 280 13.11 -17.28 -5.53
N LEU A 281 12.82 -16.18 -6.23
CA LEU A 281 13.72 -15.02 -6.35
C LEU A 281 13.46 -13.98 -5.27
N ILE A 282 12.19 -13.73 -4.97
CA ILE A 282 11.74 -12.75 -3.98
C ILE A 282 10.44 -13.27 -3.36
N ARG A 283 10.27 -13.08 -2.06
CA ARG A 283 9.02 -13.44 -1.37
C ARG A 283 7.87 -12.63 -1.97
N VAL A 284 6.80 -13.32 -2.37
CA VAL A 284 5.53 -12.70 -2.79
C VAL A 284 4.42 -13.32 -1.98
N THR A 285 3.70 -12.50 -1.22
CA THR A 285 2.67 -13.01 -0.30
C THR A 285 1.55 -11.99 -0.09
N GLY A 286 0.53 -12.42 0.65
CA GLY A 286 -0.60 -11.60 1.04
C GLY A 286 -0.22 -10.55 2.09
N ILE A 287 -0.91 -9.40 2.09
CA ILE A 287 -0.61 -8.27 2.97
C ILE A 287 -0.76 -8.60 4.47
N ALA A 288 -1.50 -9.64 4.84
CA ALA A 288 -1.57 -10.11 6.22
C ALA A 288 -0.16 -10.48 6.76
N ASN A 289 0.68 -11.11 5.95
CA ASN A 289 2.02 -11.54 6.36
C ASN A 289 3.04 -10.39 6.44
N LEU A 290 2.65 -9.16 6.07
CA LEU A 290 3.53 -8.00 6.11
C LEU A 290 4.02 -7.73 7.54
N PHE A 291 3.12 -7.81 8.51
CA PHE A 291 3.40 -7.42 9.89
C PHE A 291 4.29 -8.43 10.58
N ASP A 292 4.05 -9.73 10.40
CA ASP A 292 4.94 -10.79 10.89
C ASP A 292 6.37 -10.63 10.36
N ASP A 293 6.51 -10.38 9.05
CA ASP A 293 7.83 -10.22 8.43
C ASP A 293 8.54 -8.93 8.91
N ILE A 294 7.79 -7.88 9.26
CA ILE A 294 8.33 -6.65 9.88
C ILE A 294 8.73 -6.91 11.34
N ASP A 295 7.91 -7.62 12.10
CA ASP A 295 8.14 -7.93 13.51
C ASP A 295 9.40 -8.80 13.67
N ASP A 296 9.54 -9.81 12.81
CA ASP A 296 10.71 -10.65 12.69
C ASP A 296 11.98 -9.87 12.37
N TRP A 297 11.86 -8.70 11.73
CA TRP A 297 13.00 -7.85 11.42
C TRP A 297 13.31 -6.90 12.56
N LEU A 298 12.32 -6.16 13.05
CA LEU A 298 12.50 -5.08 14.03
C LEU A 298 12.85 -5.58 15.43
N ASN A 299 12.62 -6.87 15.72
CA ASN A 299 12.92 -7.48 17.01
C ASN A 299 14.18 -8.37 17.03
N ARG A 300 15.01 -8.33 15.97
CA ARG A 300 16.33 -8.98 15.95
C ARG A 300 17.38 -8.17 16.70
#